data_AF-A0AAN9NCZ8-F1
#
_entry.id   AF-A0AAN9NCZ8-F1
#
_cell.length_a   1.000
_cell.length_b   1.000
_cell.length_c   1.000
_cell.angle_alpha   90.00
_cell.angle_beta   90.00
_cell.angle_gamma   90.00
#
_symmetry.space_group_name_H-M   'P 1'
#
loop_
_entity.id
_entity.type
_entity.pdbx_description
1 polymer ?
#
loop_
_entity_poly.entity_id
_entity_poly.type
_entity_poly.pdbx_seq_one_letter_code
_entity_poly.pdbx_strand_id
1 'polypeptide(L)'
;MVKDLTRTASGSVHRKVLMDAEFGCLIAVGSVLLLKNVRIFSPNRRNFYLNITLNNIVKVFNFDICPPTKELVLACHPVIRLPPPAPDAKKMELLFKAIDDLRIR
;
A
#
# COMPACT_ATOMS: atom_id res chain seq x y z
N MET A 1 -11.24 1.13 -10.28
CA MET A 1 -12.53 1.47 -9.65
C MET A 1 -12.68 0.56 -8.43
N VAL A 2 -13.00 1.11 -7.26
CA VAL A 2 -13.14 0.36 -5.99
C VAL A 2 -14.61 0.32 -5.65
N LYS A 3 -15.14 -0.85 -5.26
CA LYS A 3 -16.55 -1.02 -4.94
C LYS A 3 -16.68 -1.61 -3.53
N ASP A 4 -17.55 -1.02 -2.72
CA ASP A 4 -18.01 -1.61 -1.46
C ASP A 4 -19.51 -1.96 -1.55
N LEU A 5 -20.09 -2.49 -0.47
CA LEU A 5 -21.53 -2.81 -0.41
C LEU A 5 -22.41 -1.55 -0.57
N THR A 6 -21.88 -0.39 -0.21
CA THR A 6 -22.62 0.87 -0.20
C THR A 6 -22.58 1.56 -1.56
N ARG A 7 -21.38 1.70 -2.16
CA ARG A 7 -21.13 2.53 -3.35
C ARG A 7 -19.90 2.07 -4.14
N THR A 8 -19.75 2.72 -5.28
CA THR A 8 -18.54 2.65 -6.10
C THR A 8 -17.77 3.96 -5.98
N ALA A 9 -16.45 3.88 -5.79
CA ALA A 9 -15.54 5.00 -5.73
C ALA A 9 -14.40 4.84 -6.75
N SER A 10 -13.94 5.96 -7.29
CA SER A 10 -12.66 5.99 -8.00
C SER A 10 -11.54 5.95 -6.97
N GLY A 11 -10.45 5.24 -7.27
CA GLY A 11 -9.35 5.11 -6.34
C GLY A 11 -8.01 5.20 -7.04
N SER A 12 -7.04 5.82 -6.37
CA SER A 12 -5.63 5.76 -6.76
C SER A 12 -4.87 4.90 -5.76
N VAL A 13 -3.89 4.14 -6.23
CA VAL A 13 -2.99 3.36 -5.38
C VAL A 13 -1.61 4.01 -5.45
N HIS A 14 -1.08 4.37 -4.29
CA HIS A 14 0.25 4.98 -4.22
C HIS A 14 1.30 3.99 -4.72
N ARG A 15 2.27 4.44 -5.54
CA ARG A 15 3.29 3.56 -6.16
C ARG A 15 4.01 2.65 -5.16
N LYS A 16 4.30 3.16 -3.95
CA LYS A 16 4.93 2.38 -2.87
C LYS A 16 4.15 1.10 -2.51
N VAL A 17 2.82 1.10 -2.62
CA VAL A 17 1.99 -0.10 -2.41
C VAL A 17 2.27 -1.14 -3.49
N LEU A 18 2.37 -0.71 -4.75
CA LEU A 18 2.63 -1.60 -5.89
C LEU A 18 4.05 -2.18 -5.88
N MET A 19 5.00 -1.48 -5.26
CA MET A 19 6.38 -1.94 -5.08
C MET A 19 6.58 -2.77 -3.81
N ASP A 20 5.54 -2.90 -2.99
CA ASP A 20 5.63 -3.64 -1.74
C ASP A 20 5.65 -5.14 -2.02
N ALA A 21 6.62 -5.85 -1.44
CA ALA A 21 6.79 -7.28 -1.67
C ALA A 21 5.60 -8.12 -1.18
N GLU A 22 4.85 -7.64 -0.18
CA GLU A 22 3.71 -8.36 0.39
C GLU A 22 2.42 -8.09 -0.37
N PHE A 23 2.23 -6.86 -0.86
CA PHE A 23 0.95 -6.44 -1.45
C PHE A 23 0.98 -6.29 -2.97
N GLY A 24 2.11 -5.89 -3.55
CA GLY A 24 2.18 -5.50 -4.96
C GLY A 24 1.75 -6.61 -5.92
N CYS A 25 2.15 -7.85 -5.67
CA CYS A 25 1.79 -9.00 -6.49
C CYS A 25 0.32 -9.46 -6.31
N LEU A 26 -0.32 -9.10 -5.20
CA LEU A 26 -1.70 -9.48 -4.90
C LEU A 26 -2.73 -8.48 -5.44
N ILE A 27 -2.30 -7.29 -5.83
CA ILE A 27 -3.18 -6.23 -6.35
C ILE A 27 -3.40 -6.44 -7.84
N ALA A 28 -4.54 -7.04 -8.17
CA ALA A 28 -5.01 -7.24 -9.53
C ALA A 28 -6.52 -6.93 -9.61
N VAL A 29 -7.07 -7.02 -10.81
CA VAL A 29 -8.53 -6.92 -11.00
C VAL A 29 -9.20 -8.08 -10.26
N GLY A 30 -10.19 -7.78 -9.41
CA GLY A 30 -10.90 -8.78 -8.61
C GLY A 30 -10.36 -8.94 -7.18
N SER A 31 -9.17 -8.42 -6.87
CA SER A 31 -8.63 -8.47 -5.50
C SER A 31 -9.47 -7.64 -4.52
N VAL A 32 -9.57 -8.12 -3.28
CA VAL A 32 -10.31 -7.43 -2.21
C VAL A 32 -9.31 -6.83 -1.23
N LEU A 33 -9.42 -5.51 -0.98
CA LEU A 33 -8.55 -4.79 -0.06
C LEU A 33 -9.28 -4.48 1.24
N LEU A 34 -8.73 -4.94 2.36
CA LEU A 34 -9.16 -4.51 3.69
C LEU A 34 -8.38 -3.25 4.06
N LEU A 35 -9.09 -2.14 4.24
CA LEU A 35 -8.50 -0.83 4.47
C LEU A 35 -8.86 -0.27 5.85
N LYS A 36 -7.92 0.46 6.47
CA LYS A 36 -8.10 1.25 7.70
C LYS A 36 -7.78 2.72 7.47
N ASN A 37 -8.41 3.59 8.28
CA ASN A 37 -8.11 5.02 8.34
C ASN A 37 -8.07 5.71 6.95
N VAL A 38 -8.97 5.30 6.05
CA VAL A 38 -9.06 5.87 4.71
C VAL A 38 -9.66 7.27 4.75
N ARG A 39 -9.17 8.15 3.87
CA ARG A 39 -9.80 9.45 3.63
C ARG A 39 -10.45 9.42 2.26
N ILE A 40 -11.72 9.82 2.24
CA ILE A 40 -12.50 9.95 1.01
C ILE A 40 -12.52 11.43 0.63
N PHE A 41 -12.13 11.72 -0.61
CA PHE A 41 -12.27 13.03 -1.21
C PHE A 41 -13.49 13.02 -2.13
N SER A 42 -14.42 13.95 -1.94
CA SER A 42 -15.66 14.00 -2.72
C SER A 42 -15.93 15.44 -3.19
N PRO A 43 -15.49 15.82 -4.39
CA PRO A 43 -15.71 17.17 -4.92
C PRO A 43 -17.20 17.42 -5.26
N ASN A 44 -18.00 16.36 -5.39
CA ASN A 44 -19.47 16.44 -5.50
C ASN A 44 -20.10 15.14 -4.96
N ARG A 45 -21.43 15.14 -4.71
CA ARG A 45 -22.14 13.98 -4.09
C ARG A 45 -22.19 12.68 -4.90
N ARG A 46 -21.69 12.70 -6.14
CA ARG A 46 -21.67 11.54 -7.05
C ARG A 46 -20.27 10.96 -7.22
N ASN A 47 -19.23 11.78 -7.04
CA ASN A 47 -17.85 11.41 -7.24
C ASN A 47 -17.15 11.25 -5.89
N PHE A 48 -16.66 10.04 -5.63
CA PHE A 48 -15.88 9.71 -4.45
C PHE A 48 -14.54 9.18 -4.91
N TYR A 49 -13.48 9.77 -4.38
CA TYR A 49 -12.09 9.43 -4.68
C TYR A 49 -11.42 8.94 -3.41
N LEU A 50 -10.67 7.84 -3.54
CA LEU A 50 -9.97 7.24 -2.42
C LEU A 50 -8.49 7.07 -2.78
N ASN A 51 -7.59 7.62 -1.96
CA ASN A 51 -6.16 7.43 -2.13
C ASN A 51 -5.71 6.30 -1.20
N ILE A 52 -5.25 5.19 -1.78
CA ILE A 52 -4.79 4.02 -1.05
C ILE A 52 -3.29 4.16 -0.84
N THR A 53 -2.88 4.29 0.42
CA THR A 53 -1.48 4.25 0.82
C THR A 53 -1.16 2.93 1.53
N LEU A 54 0.13 2.61 1.67
CA LEU A 54 0.59 1.42 2.41
C LEU A 54 -0.01 1.34 3.82
N ASN A 55 -0.06 2.47 4.51
CA ASN A 55 -0.56 2.55 5.88
C ASN A 55 -2.07 2.31 5.99
N ASN A 56 -2.80 2.45 4.88
CA ASN A 56 -4.22 2.15 4.86
C ASN A 56 -4.48 0.66 4.70
N ILE A 57 -3.55 -0.13 4.16
CA ILE A 57 -3.80 -1.54 3.87
C ILE A 57 -3.58 -2.38 5.13
N VAL A 58 -4.62 -3.14 5.49
CA VAL A 58 -4.56 -4.18 6.52
C VAL A 58 -4.27 -5.53 5.88
N LYS A 59 -4.96 -5.85 4.78
CA LYS A 59 -4.79 -7.11 4.06
C LYS A 59 -5.20 -6.94 2.61
N VAL A 60 -4.53 -7.65 1.71
CA VAL A 60 -4.99 -7.88 0.33
C VAL A 60 -5.38 -9.35 0.22
N PHE A 61 -6.62 -9.61 -0.17
CA PHE A 61 -7.09 -10.94 -0.52
C PHE A 61 -6.96 -11.11 -2.04
N ASN A 62 -6.31 -12.21 -2.44
CA ASN A 62 -6.05 -12.50 -3.84
C ASN A 62 -7.36 -12.74 -4.62
N PHE A 63 -7.35 -12.42 -5.92
CA PHE A 63 -8.49 -12.57 -6.83
C PHE A 63 -8.87 -14.04 -7.07
N ASP A 64 -7.95 -14.98 -6.83
CA ASP A 64 -8.18 -16.43 -6.97
C ASP A 64 -9.00 -17.03 -5.81
N ILE A 65 -9.29 -16.27 -4.76
CA ILE A 65 -9.97 -16.75 -3.55
C ILE A 65 -11.44 -16.29 -3.59
N CYS A 66 -12.36 -17.15 -3.13
CA CYS A 66 -13.74 -16.75 -2.86
C CYS A 66 -13.78 -15.50 -1.95
N PRO A 67 -14.85 -14.68 -2.02
CA PRO A 67 -14.97 -13.48 -1.20
C PRO A 67 -14.64 -13.77 0.27
N PRO A 68 -13.82 -12.94 0.92
CA PRO A 68 -13.33 -13.23 2.26
C PRO A 68 -14.49 -13.30 3.27
N THR A 69 -14.51 -14.39 4.05
CA THR A 69 -15.48 -14.59 5.14
C THR A 69 -15.28 -13.56 6.25
N LYS A 70 -16.35 -13.19 6.96
CA LYS A 70 -16.29 -12.24 8.09
C LYS A 70 -15.26 -12.66 9.15
N GLU A 71 -15.15 -13.95 9.44
CA GLU A 71 -14.17 -14.51 10.39
C GLU A 71 -12.74 -14.23 9.95
N LEU A 72 -12.43 -14.41 8.66
CA LEU A 72 -11.10 -14.10 8.10
C LEU A 72 -10.79 -12.62 8.20
N VAL A 73 -11.78 -11.76 7.94
CA VAL A 73 -11.63 -10.31 8.08
C VAL A 73 -11.36 -9.92 9.54
N LEU A 74 -12.08 -10.51 10.49
CA LEU A 74 -11.93 -10.23 11.92
C LEU A 74 -10.60 -10.73 12.49
N ALA A 75 -10.05 -11.82 11.96
CA ALA A 75 -8.74 -12.34 12.33
C ALA A 75 -7.57 -11.52 11.76
N CYS A 76 -7.81 -10.58 10.83
CA CYS A 76 -6.75 -9.78 10.24
C CYS A 76 -6.32 -8.64 11.18
N HIS A 77 -5.05 -8.65 11.57
CA HIS A 77 -4.45 -7.54 12.30
C HIS A 77 -3.81 -6.51 11.35
N PRO A 78 -3.78 -5.23 11.72
CA PRO A 78 -3.12 -4.21 10.91
C PRO A 78 -1.64 -4.51 10.75
N VAL A 79 -1.13 -4.42 9.52
CA VAL A 79 0.30 -4.57 9.29
C VAL A 79 1.04 -3.40 9.94
N ILE A 80 1.86 -3.72 10.94
CA ILE A 80 2.72 -2.76 11.62
C ILE A 80 4.02 -2.68 10.81
N ARG A 81 4.17 -1.61 10.03
CA ARG A 81 5.42 -1.31 9.32
C ARG A 81 6.37 -0.64 10.31
N LEU A 82 7.44 -1.34 10.68
CA LEU A 82 8.55 -0.71 11.38
C LEU A 82 9.21 0.30 10.43
N PRO A 83 9.70 1.45 10.95
CA PRO A 83 10.54 2.31 10.14
C PRO A 83 11.71 1.49 9.59
N PRO A 84 12.20 1.80 8.37
CA PRO A 84 13.40 1.16 7.86
C PRO A 84 14.49 1.26 8.93
N PRO A 85 15.27 0.19 9.18
CA PRO A 85 16.43 0.30 10.04
C PRO A 85 17.27 1.47 9.56
N ALA A 86 17.75 2.29 10.51
CA ALA A 86 18.59 3.43 10.19
C ALA A 86 19.71 2.98 9.24
N PRO A 87 20.05 3.77 8.21
CA PRO A 87 21.12 3.41 7.31
C PRO A 87 22.38 3.10 8.12
N ASP A 88 23.02 1.95 7.85
CA ASP A 88 24.28 1.61 8.48
C ASP A 88 25.29 2.73 8.17
N ALA A 89 25.78 3.38 9.22
CA ALA A 89 26.69 4.52 9.11
C ALA A 89 27.91 4.18 8.25
N LYS A 90 28.44 2.95 8.34
CA LYS A 90 29.58 2.51 7.52
C LYS A 90 29.21 2.40 6.04
N LYS A 91 27.99 1.95 5.76
CA LYS A 91 27.50 1.79 4.38
C LYS A 91 27.24 3.16 3.74
N MET A 92 26.76 4.13 4.51
CA MET A 92 26.59 5.52 4.06
C MET A 92 27.92 6.21 3.83
N GLU A 93 28.91 5.98 4.69
CA GLU A 93 30.26 6.53 4.53
C GLU A 93 30.96 5.99 3.28
N LEU A 94 30.82 4.70 2.99
CA LEU A 94 31.29 4.09 1.73
C LEU A 94 30.56 4.66 0.50
N LEU A 95 29.26 4.95 0.62
CA LEU A 95 28.46 5.56 -0.45
C LEU A 95 28.91 6.99 -0.75
N PHE A 96 29.13 7.81 0.28
CA PHE A 96 29.65 9.16 0.11
C PHE A 96 31.05 9.14 -0.52
N LYS A 97 31.93 8.26 -0.04
CA LYS A 97 33.26 8.06 -0.64
C LYS A 97 33.18 7.66 -2.11
N ALA A 98 32.29 6.74 -2.47
CA ALA A 98 32.09 6.31 -3.86
C ALA A 98 31.52 7.41 -4.76
N ILE A 99 30.66 8.29 -4.21
CA ILE A 99 30.10 9.44 -4.93
C ILE A 99 31.19 10.50 -5.16
N ASP A 100 32.02 10.77 -4.15
CA ASP A 100 33.15 11.70 -4.27
C ASP A 100 34.18 11.20 -5.29
N ASP A 101 34.51 9.90 -5.27
CA ASP A 101 35.40 9.26 -6.26
C ASP A 101 34.85 9.35 -7.70
N LEU A 102 33.52 9.38 -7.87
CA LEU A 102 32.89 9.55 -9.19
C LEU A 102 32.90 11.01 -9.67
N ARG A 103 33.00 11.98 -8.75
CA ARG A 103 32.93 13.41 -9.03
C ARG A 103 34.29 14.02 -9.37
N ILE A 104 35.37 13.26 -9.16
CA ILE A 104 36.77 13.66 -9.41
C ILE A 104 37.31 13.04 -10.72
N ARG A 105 36.45 12.34 -11.51
CA ARG A 105 36.73 11.89 -12.88
C ARG A 105 36.02 12.76 -13.90
#